data_AF-A0A9D8XX71-F1
#
_entry.id   AF-A0A9D8XX71-F1
#
_cell.length_a   1.000
_cell.length_b   1.000
_cell.length_c   1.000
_cell.angle_alpha   90.00
_cell.angle_beta   90.00
_cell.angle_gamma   90.00
#
_symmetry.space_group_name_H-M   'P 1'
#
loop_
_entity.id
_entity.type
_entity.pdbx_description
1 polymer ?
#
loop_
_entity_poly.entity_id
_entity_poly.type
_entity_poly.pdbx_seq_one_letter_code
_entity_poly.pdbx_strand_id
1 'polypeptide(L)'
;MKKIRLSVAAGFLLLFLVVGGVLLFGRVESVDEHYAYHQEEIPEGAETVTLSVDCLALSDDPDVLSPALRKNLPDGLVYLAPTRFLLRDGMTAFDLLLAAERPARLRIVYSGLAGNYYVSSINDLAEFSAGNESGWIVLVNGIFIDRSASAVTLSPGDVVEWRYTVSYGDVLPPELTE
;
A
#
# COMPACT_ATOMS: atom_id res chain seq x y z
N MET A 1 11.68 -70.04 16.00
CA MET A 1 10.87 -68.79 16.03
C MET A 1 11.78 -67.60 15.70
N LYS A 2 11.68 -67.03 14.49
CA LYS A 2 12.40 -65.82 14.06
C LYS A 2 11.37 -64.91 13.38
N LYS A 3 10.73 -64.05 14.17
CA LYS A 3 9.88 -62.95 13.70
C LYS A 3 10.25 -61.73 14.53
N ILE A 4 10.06 -60.53 13.98
CA ILE A 4 10.39 -59.21 14.57
C ILE A 4 11.80 -58.70 14.18
N ARG A 5 11.99 -58.40 12.90
CA ARG A 5 12.88 -57.31 12.41
C ARG A 5 12.38 -56.80 11.05
N LEU A 6 11.13 -56.32 10.98
CA LEU A 6 10.63 -55.69 9.74
C LEU A 6 9.70 -54.49 9.97
N SER A 7 9.42 -54.10 11.22
CA SER A 7 8.46 -53.04 11.54
C SER A 7 9.10 -51.68 11.86
N VAL A 8 10.42 -51.57 12.01
CA VAL A 8 11.08 -50.29 12.36
C VAL A 8 11.59 -49.55 11.12
N ALA A 9 11.97 -50.26 10.04
CA ALA A 9 12.48 -49.64 8.82
C ALA A 9 11.38 -48.94 7.98
N ALA A 10 10.16 -49.48 7.97
CA ALA A 10 9.04 -48.90 7.23
C ALA A 10 8.54 -47.58 7.83
N GLY A 11 8.62 -47.42 9.16
CA GLY A 11 8.22 -46.18 9.85
C GLY A 11 9.13 -45.00 9.56
N PHE A 12 10.45 -45.23 9.44
CA PHE A 12 11.41 -44.18 9.08
C PHE A 12 11.26 -43.74 7.63
N LEU A 13 11.02 -44.68 6.69
CA LEU A 13 10.82 -44.33 5.28
C LEU A 13 9.53 -43.50 5.07
N LEU A 14 8.47 -43.80 5.82
CA LEU A 14 7.24 -43.02 5.78
C LEU A 14 7.44 -41.61 6.37
N LEU A 15 8.25 -41.47 7.43
CA LEU A 15 8.59 -40.18 8.02
C LEU A 15 9.43 -39.33 7.05
N PHE A 16 10.39 -39.92 6.35
CA PHE A 16 11.16 -39.21 5.31
C PHE A 16 10.30 -38.85 4.08
N LEU A 17 9.28 -39.64 3.74
CA LEU A 17 8.33 -39.30 2.66
C LEU A 17 7.33 -38.22 3.07
N VAL A 18 6.92 -38.16 4.34
CA VAL A 18 6.06 -37.08 4.86
C VAL A 18 6.86 -35.80 5.06
N VAL A 19 8.08 -35.87 5.61
CA VAL A 19 8.97 -34.71 5.74
C VAL A 19 9.44 -34.23 4.37
N GLY A 20 9.86 -35.14 3.49
CA GLY A 20 10.25 -34.85 2.11
C GLY A 20 9.06 -34.36 1.27
N GLY A 21 7.86 -34.91 1.48
CA GLY A 21 6.61 -34.46 0.86
C GLY A 21 6.19 -33.08 1.34
N VAL A 22 6.29 -32.78 2.63
CA VAL A 22 6.05 -31.42 3.18
C VAL A 22 7.12 -30.43 2.68
N LEU A 23 8.36 -30.86 2.47
CA LEU A 23 9.42 -30.03 1.89
C LEU A 23 9.31 -29.86 0.35
N LEU A 24 8.69 -30.82 -0.36
CA LEU A 24 8.46 -30.78 -1.82
C LEU A 24 7.13 -30.13 -2.22
N PHE A 25 6.09 -30.22 -1.38
CA PHE A 25 4.80 -29.53 -1.56
C PHE A 25 4.74 -28.18 -0.84
N GLY A 26 5.62 -27.96 0.13
CA GLY A 26 5.79 -26.72 0.86
C GLY A 26 6.92 -25.88 0.31
N ARG A 27 7.03 -25.76 -1.02
CA ARG A 27 7.57 -24.50 -1.57
C ARG A 27 6.53 -23.43 -1.24
N VAL A 28 6.49 -23.03 0.03
CA VAL A 28 6.02 -21.73 0.45
C VAL A 28 6.95 -20.78 -0.28
N GLU A 29 6.56 -20.37 -1.48
CA GLU A 29 7.02 -19.10 -1.99
C GLU A 29 6.58 -18.11 -0.93
N SER A 30 7.56 -17.74 -0.11
CA SER A 30 7.39 -16.75 0.92
C SER A 30 6.70 -15.57 0.26
N VAL A 31 5.53 -15.23 0.78
CA VAL A 31 4.76 -14.06 0.36
C VAL A 31 5.67 -12.83 0.31
N ASP A 32 6.74 -12.79 1.11
CA ASP A 32 7.74 -11.73 1.16
C ASP A 32 8.59 -11.57 -0.11
N GLU A 33 8.76 -12.60 -0.95
CA GLU A 33 9.54 -12.51 -2.19
C GLU A 33 8.69 -12.02 -3.38
N HIS A 34 7.35 -12.15 -3.29
CA HIS A 34 6.40 -11.62 -4.28
C HIS A 34 6.17 -10.10 -4.17
N TYR A 35 6.63 -9.47 -3.09
CA TYR A 35 6.54 -8.02 -2.86
C TYR A 35 7.86 -7.28 -3.08
N ALA A 36 8.92 -7.98 -3.47
CA ALA A 36 10.14 -7.34 -3.96
C ALA A 36 9.93 -6.91 -5.43
N TYR A 37 8.97 -6.03 -5.67
CA TYR A 37 8.95 -5.25 -6.91
C TYR A 37 10.10 -4.26 -6.83
N HIS A 38 11.29 -4.73 -7.19
CA HIS A 38 12.32 -3.84 -7.65
C HIS A 38 11.75 -3.08 -8.85
N GLN A 39 11.76 -1.77 -8.74
CA GLN A 39 11.25 -0.76 -9.69
C GLN A 39 11.84 -0.91 -11.13
N GLU A 40 12.69 -1.91 -11.36
CA GLU A 40 13.49 -2.15 -12.56
C GLU A 40 12.95 -3.29 -13.46
N GLU A 41 11.94 -4.06 -13.06
CA GLU A 41 11.40 -5.18 -13.87
C GLU A 41 9.88 -5.13 -14.08
N ILE A 42 9.32 -3.99 -14.54
CA ILE A 42 7.98 -4.02 -15.14
C ILE A 42 8.14 -4.58 -16.58
N PRO A 43 7.54 -5.74 -16.92
CA PRO A 43 7.69 -6.32 -18.25
C PRO A 43 7.22 -5.37 -19.35
N GLU A 44 7.90 -5.40 -20.49
CA GLU A 44 7.47 -4.63 -21.66
C GLU A 44 6.06 -5.09 -22.09
N GLY A 45 5.14 -4.14 -22.23
CA GLY A 45 3.73 -4.40 -22.54
C GLY A 45 2.85 -4.75 -21.34
N ALA A 46 3.37 -4.74 -20.11
CA ALA A 46 2.55 -4.90 -18.91
C ALA A 46 1.63 -3.68 -18.68
N GLU A 47 0.39 -3.96 -18.25
CA GLU A 47 -0.54 -2.93 -17.83
C GLU A 47 -0.11 -2.38 -16.47
N THR A 48 -0.12 -1.05 -16.34
CA THR A 48 0.38 -0.37 -15.14
C THR A 48 -0.57 0.72 -14.69
N VAL A 49 -0.45 1.06 -13.43
CA VAL A 49 -1.05 2.24 -12.80
C VAL A 49 0.06 3.05 -12.13
N THR A 50 -0.18 4.33 -11.93
CA THR A 50 0.79 5.24 -11.31
C THR A 50 0.28 5.68 -9.94
N LEU A 51 1.16 5.69 -8.94
CA LEU A 51 0.87 6.21 -7.61
C LEU A 51 1.85 7.34 -7.26
N SER A 52 1.34 8.41 -6.66
CA SER A 52 2.13 9.39 -5.91
C SER A 52 1.55 9.63 -4.52
N VAL A 53 2.43 9.99 -3.58
CA VAL A 53 2.05 10.35 -2.20
C VAL A 53 2.85 11.56 -1.77
N ASP A 54 2.16 12.65 -1.41
CA ASP A 54 2.80 13.90 -1.03
C ASP A 54 2.02 14.67 0.04
N CYS A 55 2.70 15.64 0.65
CA CYS A 55 2.13 16.57 1.60
C CYS A 55 2.50 18.03 1.25
N LEU A 56 2.49 18.34 -0.06
CA LEU A 56 2.92 19.64 -0.60
C LEU A 56 2.13 20.83 -0.01
N ALA A 57 0.88 20.62 0.41
CA ALA A 57 0.05 21.65 1.06
C ALA A 57 0.69 22.23 2.33
N LEU A 58 1.62 21.51 2.96
CA LEU A 58 2.35 22.00 4.13
C LEU A 58 3.47 23.01 3.79
N SER A 59 3.74 23.25 2.51
CA SER A 59 4.76 24.22 2.09
C SER A 59 4.39 25.67 2.38
N ASP A 60 3.08 25.98 2.40
CA ASP A 60 2.58 27.35 2.60
C ASP A 60 2.68 27.81 4.05
N ASP A 61 2.46 26.90 5.01
CA ASP A 61 2.63 27.16 6.45
C ASP A 61 3.28 25.95 7.14
N PRO A 62 4.62 25.86 7.15
CA PRO A 62 5.31 24.77 7.84
C PRO A 62 5.14 24.84 9.36
N ASP A 63 4.77 26.01 9.90
CA ASP A 63 4.62 26.22 11.34
C ASP A 63 3.34 25.62 11.93
N VAL A 64 2.40 25.25 11.06
CA VAL A 64 1.15 24.56 11.41
C VAL A 64 1.38 23.21 12.12
N LEU A 65 2.51 22.55 11.86
CA LEU A 65 2.85 21.28 12.47
C LEU A 65 3.66 21.45 13.76
N SER A 66 3.50 20.48 14.67
CA SER A 66 4.40 20.35 15.82
C SER A 66 5.88 20.20 15.38
N PRO A 67 6.85 20.70 16.15
CA PRO A 67 8.27 20.61 15.78
C PRO A 67 8.77 19.17 15.56
N ALA A 68 8.23 18.21 16.32
CA ALA A 68 8.60 16.81 16.19
C ALA A 68 8.16 16.22 14.85
N LEU A 69 6.94 16.53 14.41
CA LEU A 69 6.41 16.03 13.15
C LEU A 69 7.08 16.71 11.95
N ARG A 70 7.32 18.03 12.03
CA ARG A 70 8.02 18.78 10.99
C ARG A 70 9.41 18.22 10.68
N LYS A 71 10.13 17.77 11.71
CA LYS A 71 11.45 17.14 11.56
C LYS A 71 11.41 15.80 10.80
N ASN A 72 10.25 15.13 10.79
CA ASN A 72 10.08 13.80 10.20
C ASN A 72 9.44 13.85 8.79
N LEU A 73 9.17 15.04 8.25
CA LEU A 73 8.66 15.19 6.89
C LEU A 73 9.69 14.74 5.85
N PRO A 74 9.24 14.23 4.69
CA PRO A 74 10.15 13.85 3.61
C PRO A 74 10.73 15.10 2.93
N ASP A 75 11.91 14.94 2.34
CA ASP A 75 12.51 16.01 1.54
C ASP A 75 11.58 16.41 0.39
N GLY A 76 11.41 17.72 0.19
CA GLY A 76 10.49 18.25 -0.83
C GLY A 76 9.01 17.93 -0.60
N LEU A 77 8.63 17.41 0.58
CA LEU A 77 7.26 17.04 0.95
C LEU A 77 6.66 15.92 0.10
N VAL A 78 7.50 15.07 -0.51
CA VAL A 78 7.07 13.93 -1.34
C VAL A 78 7.49 12.62 -0.69
N TYR A 79 6.52 11.82 -0.24
CA TYR A 79 6.76 10.48 0.30
C TYR A 79 7.02 9.45 -0.81
N LEU A 80 6.31 9.60 -1.93
CA LEU A 80 6.46 8.76 -3.11
C LEU A 80 6.27 9.62 -4.37
N ALA A 81 7.35 9.81 -5.12
CA ALA A 81 7.26 10.41 -6.45
C ALA A 81 6.43 9.50 -7.39
N PRO A 82 5.82 10.03 -8.46
CA PRO A 82 5.03 9.25 -9.40
C PRO A 82 5.75 7.96 -9.83
N THR A 83 5.23 6.83 -9.36
CA THR A 83 5.86 5.51 -9.51
C THR A 83 4.86 4.56 -10.13
N ARG A 84 5.33 3.79 -11.11
CA ARG A 84 4.50 2.78 -11.78
C ARG A 84 4.45 1.50 -10.96
N PHE A 85 3.26 0.92 -10.90
CA PHE A 85 2.99 -0.38 -10.30
C PHE A 85 2.29 -1.25 -11.34
N LEU A 86 2.54 -2.56 -11.29
CA LEU A 86 1.83 -3.53 -12.11
C LEU A 86 0.35 -3.52 -11.73
N LEU A 87 -0.53 -3.33 -12.72
CA LEU A 87 -1.96 -3.45 -12.52
C LEU A 87 -2.34 -4.92 -12.36
N ARG A 88 -3.18 -5.21 -11.37
CA ARG A 88 -3.76 -6.55 -11.14
C ARG A 88 -5.26 -6.48 -11.34
N ASP A 89 -5.85 -7.59 -11.77
CA ASP A 89 -7.29 -7.71 -11.93
C ASP A 89 -8.03 -7.32 -10.65
N GLY A 90 -8.94 -6.35 -10.76
CA GLY A 90 -9.76 -5.87 -9.66
C GLY A 90 -9.02 -4.96 -8.65
N MET A 91 -7.77 -4.59 -8.90
CA MET A 91 -6.99 -3.71 -8.01
C MET A 91 -7.70 -2.36 -7.83
N THR A 92 -7.84 -1.93 -6.59
CA THR A 92 -8.46 -0.65 -6.24
C THR A 92 -7.43 0.45 -5.95
N ALA A 93 -7.87 1.71 -5.89
CA ALA A 93 -7.03 2.82 -5.47
C ALA A 93 -6.44 2.61 -4.06
N PHE A 94 -7.18 1.95 -3.17
CA PHE A 94 -6.70 1.56 -1.85
C PHE A 94 -5.66 0.41 -1.92
N ASP A 95 -5.90 -0.61 -2.73
CA ASP A 95 -4.93 -1.71 -2.90
C ASP A 95 -3.62 -1.21 -3.50
N LEU A 96 -3.66 -0.23 -4.40
CA LEU A 96 -2.47 0.41 -4.95
C LEU A 96 -1.65 1.13 -3.88
N LEU A 97 -2.33 1.84 -2.97
CA LEU A 97 -1.66 2.46 -1.83
C LEU A 97 -1.00 1.39 -0.92
N LEU A 98 -1.71 0.29 -0.62
CA LEU A 98 -1.15 -0.80 0.19
C LEU A 98 0.03 -1.51 -0.50
N ALA A 99 -0.03 -1.67 -1.83
CA ALA A 99 1.07 -2.24 -2.62
C ALA A 99 2.36 -1.41 -2.52
N ALA A 100 2.24 -0.11 -2.20
CA ALA A 100 3.37 0.79 -2.01
C ALA A 100 3.98 0.77 -0.59
N GLU A 101 3.31 0.17 0.42
CA GLU A 101 3.78 0.18 1.82
C GLU A 101 5.22 -0.29 1.98
N ARG A 102 5.51 -1.50 1.49
CA ARG A 102 6.83 -2.09 1.59
C ARG A 102 7.87 -1.42 0.68
N PRO A 103 7.65 -1.27 -0.64
CA PRO A 103 8.67 -0.73 -1.53
C PRO A 103 8.96 0.75 -1.28
N ALA A 104 7.96 1.56 -0.94
CA ALA A 104 8.12 2.99 -0.64
C ALA A 104 8.28 3.28 0.87
N ARG A 105 8.32 2.25 1.73
CA ARG A 105 8.42 2.37 3.19
C ARG A 105 7.35 3.29 3.78
N LEU A 106 6.12 3.19 3.27
CA LEU A 106 4.97 3.93 3.78
C LEU A 106 4.38 3.17 4.98
N ARG A 107 4.27 3.84 6.13
CA ARG A 107 3.48 3.38 7.28
C ARG A 107 2.07 3.91 7.13
N ILE A 108 1.12 3.05 6.83
CA ILE A 108 -0.26 3.46 6.57
C ILE A 108 -1.13 3.01 7.72
N VAL A 109 -1.90 3.95 8.26
CA VAL A 109 -2.90 3.68 9.29
C VAL A 109 -4.26 3.91 8.67
N TYR A 110 -5.09 2.88 8.70
CA TYR A 110 -6.44 2.92 8.19
C TYR A 110 -7.39 2.14 9.10
N SER A 111 -8.67 2.46 9.02
CA SER A 111 -9.74 1.75 9.75
C SER A 111 -10.96 1.57 8.87
N GLY A 112 -11.81 0.61 9.21
CA GLY A 112 -12.99 0.31 8.39
C GLY A 112 -13.40 -1.15 8.42
N LEU A 113 -14.56 -1.44 7.81
CA LEU A 113 -15.14 -2.78 7.71
C LEU A 113 -15.70 -3.01 6.31
N ALA A 114 -15.72 -4.28 5.89
CA ALA A 114 -16.35 -4.74 4.66
C ALA A 114 -15.95 -3.93 3.40
N GLY A 115 -14.66 -3.59 3.27
CA GLY A 115 -14.17 -2.88 2.09
C GLY A 115 -14.52 -1.39 2.05
N ASN A 116 -14.89 -0.76 3.17
CA ASN A 116 -14.93 0.69 3.31
C ASN A 116 -13.80 1.12 4.25
N TYR A 117 -12.68 1.56 3.69
CA TYR A 117 -11.48 1.89 4.45
C TYR A 117 -11.17 3.38 4.39
N TYR A 118 -10.95 3.97 5.56
CA TYR A 118 -10.51 5.34 5.75
C TYR A 118 -9.05 5.35 6.16
N VAL A 119 -8.21 6.07 5.42
CA VAL A 119 -6.78 6.25 5.73
C VAL A 119 -6.61 7.48 6.62
N SER A 120 -6.28 7.26 7.88
CA SER A 120 -6.12 8.34 8.87
C SER A 120 -4.68 8.83 8.98
N SER A 121 -3.69 8.07 8.52
CA SER A 121 -2.28 8.52 8.53
C SER A 121 -1.43 7.80 7.49
N ILE A 122 -0.47 8.53 6.93
CA ILE A 122 0.64 7.98 6.15
C ILE A 122 1.93 8.57 6.72
N ASN A 123 2.90 7.72 7.07
CA ASN A 123 4.21 8.09 7.63
C ASN A 123 4.12 9.06 8.81
N ASP A 124 3.26 8.73 9.78
CA ASP A 124 3.08 9.44 11.06
C ASP A 124 2.48 10.85 10.92
N LEU A 125 2.25 11.34 9.69
CA LEU A 125 1.42 12.50 9.41
C LEU A 125 -0.04 12.04 9.42
N ALA A 126 -0.76 12.36 10.50
CA ALA A 126 -2.15 11.96 10.71
C ALA A 126 -3.12 13.04 10.25
N GLU A 127 -4.39 12.68 10.04
CA GLU A 127 -5.49 13.63 10.06
C GLU A 127 -5.38 14.55 11.30
N PHE A 128 -5.79 15.79 11.12
CA PHE A 128 -5.76 16.85 12.12
C PHE A 128 -4.37 17.32 12.59
N SER A 129 -3.28 16.79 12.04
CA SER A 129 -1.92 17.21 12.41
C SER A 129 -1.61 18.66 12.05
N ALA A 130 -2.32 19.24 11.08
CA ALA A 130 -2.21 20.61 10.63
C ALA A 130 -3.52 21.42 10.87
N GLY A 131 -4.33 21.02 11.86
CA GLY A 131 -5.60 21.66 12.19
C GLY A 131 -6.82 20.80 11.86
N ASN A 132 -7.99 21.17 12.37
CA ASN A 132 -9.18 20.29 12.38
C ASN A 132 -9.75 19.91 11.00
N GLU A 133 -9.31 20.55 9.93
CA GLU A 133 -9.73 20.24 8.55
C GLU A 133 -8.64 19.49 7.76
N SER A 134 -7.48 19.23 8.37
CA SER A 134 -6.36 18.61 7.68
C SER A 134 -6.49 17.09 7.61
N GLY A 135 -6.07 16.49 6.49
CA GLY A 135 -6.26 15.06 6.29
C GLY A 135 -5.69 14.54 4.98
N TRP A 136 -5.80 13.22 4.80
CA TRP A 136 -5.38 12.54 3.57
C TRP A 136 -6.56 12.42 2.62
N ILE A 137 -6.37 12.92 1.41
CA ILE A 137 -7.31 12.80 0.30
C ILE A 137 -6.71 11.93 -0.79
N VAL A 138 -7.57 11.46 -1.68
CA VAL A 138 -7.17 10.67 -2.84
C VAL A 138 -7.85 11.22 -4.08
N LEU A 139 -7.06 11.35 -5.15
CA LEU A 139 -7.53 11.67 -6.48
C LEU A 139 -7.23 10.49 -7.40
N VAL A 140 -8.15 10.23 -8.34
CA VAL A 140 -7.93 9.29 -9.44
C VAL A 140 -8.08 10.06 -10.74
N ASN A 141 -7.01 10.10 -11.54
CA ASN A 141 -6.91 10.89 -12.76
C ASN A 141 -7.20 12.39 -12.53
N GLY A 142 -6.70 12.94 -11.42
CA GLY A 142 -6.92 14.33 -11.02
C GLY A 142 -8.33 14.63 -10.48
N ILE A 143 -9.19 13.63 -10.35
CA ILE A 143 -10.55 13.79 -9.81
C ILE A 143 -10.57 13.30 -8.37
N PHE A 144 -10.92 14.19 -7.44
CA PHE A 144 -11.17 13.82 -6.05
C PHE A 144 -12.28 12.77 -5.96
N ILE A 145 -12.04 11.68 -5.21
CA ILE A 145 -13.05 10.66 -4.96
C ILE A 145 -13.71 10.89 -3.60
N ASP A 146 -15.02 11.12 -3.62
CA ASP A 146 -15.87 11.39 -2.45
C ASP A 146 -16.40 10.10 -1.77
N ARG A 147 -15.82 8.96 -2.14
CA ARG A 147 -16.16 7.62 -1.63
C ARG A 147 -14.90 6.87 -1.25
N SER A 148 -15.08 5.73 -0.57
CA SER A 148 -13.97 4.86 -0.17
C SER A 148 -13.05 4.52 -1.35
N ALA A 149 -11.74 4.68 -1.19
CA ALA A 149 -10.74 4.35 -2.21
C ALA A 149 -10.77 2.88 -2.65
N SER A 150 -11.21 1.99 -1.75
CA SER A 150 -11.47 0.58 -2.00
C SER A 150 -12.71 0.30 -2.86
N ALA A 151 -13.54 1.30 -3.16
CA ALA A 151 -14.67 1.20 -4.08
C ALA A 151 -14.32 1.71 -5.49
N VAL A 152 -13.04 2.04 -5.75
CA VAL A 152 -12.57 2.53 -7.04
C VAL A 152 -11.61 1.53 -7.65
N THR A 153 -12.13 0.66 -8.53
CA THR A 153 -11.30 -0.26 -9.33
C THR A 153 -10.55 0.51 -10.40
N LEU A 154 -9.26 0.22 -10.54
CA LEU A 154 -8.36 0.90 -11.46
C LEU A 154 -8.33 0.21 -12.83
N SER A 155 -8.04 1.01 -13.85
CA SER A 155 -7.83 0.62 -15.24
C SER A 155 -6.37 0.87 -15.65
N PRO A 156 -5.89 0.21 -16.72
CA PRO A 156 -4.55 0.47 -17.24
C PRO A 156 -4.34 1.96 -17.55
N GLY A 157 -3.26 2.51 -17.01
CA GLY A 157 -2.86 3.92 -17.18
C GLY A 157 -3.42 4.88 -16.14
N ASP A 158 -4.27 4.43 -15.22
CA ASP A 158 -4.81 5.30 -14.17
C ASP A 158 -3.70 5.88 -13.27
N VAL A 159 -3.91 7.12 -12.85
CA VAL A 159 -3.04 7.84 -11.93
C VAL A 159 -3.78 8.04 -10.62
N VAL A 160 -3.20 7.57 -9.52
CA VAL A 160 -3.73 7.73 -8.18
C VAL A 160 -2.79 8.63 -7.38
N GLU A 161 -3.36 9.64 -6.75
CA GLU A 161 -2.60 10.66 -6.03
C GLU A 161 -3.16 10.75 -4.61
N TRP A 162 -2.35 10.37 -3.62
CA TRP A 162 -2.66 10.61 -2.22
C TRP A 162 -1.99 11.89 -1.76
N ARG A 163 -2.79 12.87 -1.36
CA ARG A 163 -2.28 14.20 -0.96
C ARG A 163 -2.72 14.51 0.45
N TYR A 164 -1.82 15.08 1.23
CA TYR A 164 -2.21 15.71 2.49
C TYR A 164 -2.77 17.10 2.19
N THR A 165 -3.94 17.40 2.75
CA THR A 165 -4.55 18.73 2.69
C THR A 165 -4.57 19.38 4.07
N VAL A 166 -4.55 20.72 4.10
CA VAL A 166 -4.70 21.52 5.33
C VAL A 166 -6.12 22.09 5.48
N SER A 167 -6.83 22.27 4.37
CA SER A 167 -8.28 22.56 4.35
C SER A 167 -9.00 21.74 3.27
N TYR A 168 -10.26 21.39 3.51
CA TYR A 168 -11.09 20.74 2.48
C TYR A 168 -11.31 21.62 1.25
N GLY A 169 -11.25 22.96 1.40
CA GLY A 169 -11.40 23.90 0.30
C GLY A 169 -10.30 23.80 -0.76
N ASP A 170 -9.12 23.32 -0.40
CA ASP A 170 -7.97 23.15 -1.31
C ASP A 170 -8.17 22.00 -2.32
N VAL A 171 -9.16 21.16 -2.06
CA VAL A 171 -9.39 19.87 -2.73
C VAL A 171 -10.63 19.90 -3.62
N LEU A 172 -11.57 20.78 -3.30
CA LEU A 172 -12.84 20.86 -4.00
C LEU A 172 -12.67 21.61 -5.32
N PRO A 173 -13.37 21.19 -6.39
CA PRO A 173 -13.55 22.01 -7.58
C PRO A 173 -14.01 23.41 -7.17
N PRO A 174 -13.60 24.47 -7.88
CA PRO A 174 -14.00 25.84 -7.58
C PRO A 174 -15.52 26.04 -7.50
N GLU A 175 -16.31 25.15 -8.11
CA GLU A 175 -17.77 25.20 -8.07
C GLU A 175 -18.39 24.70 -6.74
N LEU A 176 -17.60 24.13 -5.82
CA LEU A 176 -18.06 23.58 -4.55
C LEU A 176 -17.50 24.32 -3.31
N THR A 177 -16.80 25.44 -3.50
CA THR A 177 -16.14 26.23 -2.44
C THR A 177 -16.83 27.59 -2.18
N GLU A 178 -18.16 27.59 -2.04
CA GLU A 178 -18.95 28.77 -1.61
C GLU A 178 -19.29 28.77 -0.11
#